data_AF-A0A0D5C3Y2-F1
#
_entry.id   AF-A0A0D5C3Y2-F1
#
_cell.length_a   1.000
_cell.length_b   1.000
_cell.length_c   1.000
_cell.angle_alpha   90.00
_cell.angle_beta   90.00
_cell.angle_gamma   90.00
#
_symmetry.space_group_name_H-M   'P 1'
#
loop_
_entity.id
_entity.type
_entity.pdbx_description
1 polymer ?
#
loop_
_entity_poly.entity_id
_entity_poly.type
_entity_poly.pdbx_seq_one_letter_code
_entity_poly.pdbx_strand_id
1 'polypeptide(L)'
;MKDKQKLLQQLEALKLFPNNKHVKELRKQIKSKLKKLDIPQKEKKKQNKNKSRAGKLRRYHNYIRQIRNNFPNLSYKQIRSELSQRRKGKSVSIPDVIWQNPSP
;
A
#
# COMPACT_ATOMS: atom_id res chain seq x y z
N MET A 1 -19.55 26.47 0.21
CA MET A 1 -21.00 26.57 -0.08
C MET A 1 -21.30 26.87 -1.55
N LYS A 2 -20.72 27.93 -2.16
CA LYS A 2 -20.97 28.31 -3.57
C LYS A 2 -20.71 27.18 -4.59
N ASP A 3 -19.70 26.34 -4.38
CA ASP A 3 -19.34 25.28 -5.34
C ASP A 3 -20.34 24.11 -5.40
N LYS A 4 -20.94 23.74 -4.24
CA LYS A 4 -21.97 22.70 -4.18
C LYS A 4 -23.22 23.16 -4.94
N GLN A 5 -23.62 24.42 -4.76
CA GLN A 5 -24.77 25.01 -5.47
C GLN A 5 -24.55 25.06 -6.99
N LYS A 6 -23.37 25.47 -7.45
CA LYS A 6 -23.01 25.46 -8.88
C LYS A 6 -23.11 24.06 -9.49
N LEU A 7 -22.62 23.03 -8.79
CA LEU A 7 -22.69 21.64 -9.28
C LEU A 7 -24.14 21.12 -9.36
N LEU A 8 -25.02 21.54 -8.44
CA LEU A 8 -26.44 21.20 -8.49
C LEU A 8 -27.14 21.87 -9.68
N GLN A 9 -26.88 23.16 -9.91
CA GLN A 9 -27.39 23.89 -11.08
C GLN A 9 -26.94 23.26 -12.40
N GLN A 10 -25.68 22.85 -12.50
CA GLN A 10 -25.16 22.15 -13.67
C GLN A 10 -25.85 20.79 -13.89
N LEU A 11 -26.15 20.06 -12.82
CA LEU A 11 -26.86 18.79 -12.91
C LEU A 11 -28.31 18.97 -13.39
N GLU A 12 -28.94 20.07 -12.98
CA GLU A 12 -30.28 20.46 -13.42
C GLU A 12 -30.29 20.91 -14.88
N ALA A 13 -29.34 21.76 -15.30
CA ALA A 13 -29.18 22.15 -16.70
C ALA A 13 -28.94 20.92 -17.61
N LEU A 14 -28.20 19.91 -17.14
CA LEU A 14 -27.99 18.67 -17.88
C LEU A 14 -29.27 17.84 -18.11
N LYS A 15 -30.38 18.13 -17.42
CA LYS A 15 -31.68 17.48 -17.68
C LYS A 15 -32.31 17.90 -19.01
N LEU A 16 -31.99 19.11 -19.48
CA LEU A 16 -32.52 19.69 -20.72
C LEU A 16 -31.92 19.02 -21.97
N PHE A 17 -30.77 18.36 -21.85
CA PHE A 17 -30.09 17.71 -22.96
C PHE A 17 -30.59 16.26 -23.16
N PRO A 18 -30.59 15.76 -24.41
CA PRO A 18 -30.94 14.38 -24.70
C PRO A 18 -30.03 13.38 -23.98
N ASN A 19 -30.58 12.22 -23.62
CA ASN A 19 -29.91 11.23 -22.76
C ASN A 19 -28.84 10.39 -23.50
N ASN A 20 -27.83 11.05 -24.05
CA ASN A 20 -26.72 10.43 -24.76
C ASN A 20 -25.57 10.02 -23.80
N LYS A 21 -24.57 9.31 -24.34
CA LYS A 21 -23.43 8.79 -23.55
C LYS A 21 -22.68 9.90 -22.82
N HIS A 22 -22.44 11.03 -23.49
CA HIS A 22 -21.70 12.16 -22.93
C HIS A 22 -22.44 12.82 -21.75
N VAL A 23 -23.76 13.04 -21.89
CA VAL A 23 -24.60 13.61 -20.82
C VAL A 23 -24.66 12.65 -19.62
N LYS A 24 -24.77 11.34 -19.84
CA LYS A 24 -24.72 10.33 -18.77
C LYS A 24 -23.39 10.37 -18.01
N GLU A 25 -22.28 10.48 -18.74
CA GLU A 25 -20.94 10.55 -18.15
C GLU A 25 -20.72 11.83 -17.36
N LEU A 26 -21.12 12.99 -17.90
CA LEU A 26 -21.09 14.28 -17.21
C LEU A 26 -21.92 14.26 -15.92
N ARG A 27 -23.16 13.72 -15.96
CA ARG A 27 -23.99 13.56 -14.76
C ARG A 27 -23.31 12.67 -13.72
N LYS A 28 -22.66 11.58 -14.14
CA LYS A 28 -21.91 10.68 -13.24
C LYS A 28 -20.72 11.40 -12.58
N GLN A 29 -19.96 12.18 -13.35
CA GLN A 29 -18.82 12.95 -12.86
C GLN A 29 -19.25 14.02 -11.84
N ILE A 30 -20.31 14.78 -12.13
CA ILE A 30 -20.85 15.80 -11.22
C ILE A 30 -21.36 15.16 -9.93
N LYS A 31 -22.10 14.06 -10.01
CA LYS A 31 -22.54 13.31 -8.81
C LYS A 31 -21.36 12.80 -7.97
N SER A 32 -20.28 12.34 -8.61
CA SER A 32 -19.06 11.93 -7.91
C SER A 32 -18.38 13.10 -7.19
N LYS A 33 -18.33 14.28 -7.82
CA LYS A 33 -17.80 15.50 -7.19
C LYS A 33 -18.65 15.93 -5.99
N LEU A 34 -19.98 15.90 -6.10
CA LEU A 34 -20.89 16.20 -4.98
C LEU A 34 -20.66 15.26 -3.79
N LYS A 35 -20.57 13.94 -4.04
CA LYS A 35 -20.27 12.96 -2.98
C LYS A 35 -18.94 13.24 -2.27
N LYS A 36 -17.91 13.70 -3.00
CA LYS A 36 -16.61 14.05 -2.40
C LYS A 36 -16.65 15.32 -1.54
N LEU A 37 -17.60 16.22 -1.79
CA LEU A 37 -17.82 17.41 -0.97
C LEU A 37 -18.58 17.08 0.32
N ASP A 38 -19.45 16.07 0.29
CA ASP A 38 -20.23 15.63 1.45
C ASP A 38 -19.44 14.73 2.41
N ILE A 39 -18.39 14.08 1.92
CA ILE A 39 -17.49 13.30 2.79
C ILE A 39 -16.52 14.28 3.47
N PRO A 40 -16.49 14.38 4.82
CA PRO A 40 -15.47 15.15 5.49
C PRO A 40 -14.11 14.61 5.06
N GLN A 41 -13.26 15.47 4.49
CA GLN A 41 -11.92 15.09 4.08
C GLN A 41 -11.16 14.64 5.34
N LYS A 42 -11.13 13.33 5.61
CA LYS A 42 -10.11 12.77 6.49
C LYS A 42 -8.78 13.13 5.84
N GLU A 43 -8.04 14.03 6.46
CA GLU A 43 -6.67 14.33 6.07
C GLU A 43 -5.93 13.00 5.99
N LYS A 44 -5.63 12.56 4.77
CA LYS A 44 -4.76 11.40 4.58
C LYS A 44 -3.41 11.83 5.11
N LYS A 45 -3.08 11.41 6.34
CA LYS A 45 -1.74 11.59 6.91
C LYS A 45 -0.76 11.17 5.83
N LYS A 46 0.03 12.11 5.30
CA LYS A 46 1.05 11.84 4.28
C LYS A 46 2.04 10.87 4.92
N GLN A 47 1.83 9.57 4.71
CA GLN A 47 2.76 8.56 5.18
C GLN A 47 4.08 8.84 4.48
N ASN A 48 5.09 9.25 5.24
CA ASN A 48 6.41 9.49 4.70
C ASN A 48 6.95 8.15 4.22
N LYS A 49 6.90 7.93 2.89
CA LYS A 49 7.28 6.67 2.24
C LYS A 49 8.70 6.25 2.64
N ASN A 50 9.59 7.21 2.89
CA ASN A 50 10.96 6.96 3.33
C ASN A 50 11.02 6.37 4.74
N LYS A 51 10.19 6.86 5.68
CA LYS A 51 10.09 6.27 7.04
C LYS A 51 9.61 4.83 7.00
N SER A 52 8.62 4.53 6.15
CA SER A 52 8.12 3.16 5.97
C SER A 52 9.19 2.22 5.39
N ARG A 53 9.93 2.69 4.36
CA ARG A 53 11.04 1.93 3.77
C ARG A 53 12.15 1.65 4.78
N ALA A 54 12.56 2.66 5.54
CA ALA A 54 13.59 2.53 6.56
C ALA A 54 13.22 1.49 7.63
N GLY A 55 11.98 1.50 8.12
CA GLY A 55 11.49 0.51 9.07
C GLY A 55 11.52 -0.93 8.54
N LYS A 56 11.15 -1.14 7.27
CA LYS A 56 11.23 -2.46 6.62
C LYS A 56 12.67 -2.97 6.52
N LEU A 57 13.60 -2.12 6.08
CA LEU A 57 15.01 -2.49 5.96
C LEU A 57 15.63 -2.81 7.33
N ARG A 58 15.30 -2.04 8.37
CA ARG A 58 15.75 -2.30 9.74
C ARG A 58 15.25 -3.65 10.26
N ARG A 59 13.96 -3.96 10.07
CA ARG A 59 13.41 -5.29 10.47
C ARG A 59 14.10 -6.43 9.74
N TYR A 60 14.30 -6.27 8.43
CA TYR A 60 15.00 -7.27 7.62
C TYR A 60 16.44 -7.49 8.09
N HIS A 61 17.17 -6.40 8.35
CA HIS A 61 18.53 -6.47 8.88
C HIS A 61 18.58 -7.20 10.24
N ASN A 62 17.69 -6.81 11.16
CA ASN A 62 17.62 -7.43 12.49
C ASN A 62 17.33 -8.93 12.42
N TYR A 63 16.41 -9.34 11.55
CA TYR A 63 16.07 -10.75 11.33
C TYR A 63 17.29 -11.56 10.86
N ILE A 64 18.01 -11.07 9.84
CA ILE A 64 19.23 -11.74 9.35
C ILE A 64 20.32 -11.77 10.43
N ARG A 65 20.44 -10.70 11.24
CA ARG A 65 21.39 -10.64 12.35
C ARG A 65 21.09 -11.71 13.42
N GLN A 66 19.82 -11.90 13.77
CA GLN A 66 19.40 -12.94 14.73
C GLN A 66 19.75 -14.34 14.23
N ILE A 67 19.49 -14.63 12.95
CA ILE A 67 19.89 -15.90 12.34
C ILE A 67 21.41 -16.07 12.38
N ARG A 68 22.18 -15.02 12.07
CA ARG A 68 23.65 -15.06 12.15
C ARG A 68 24.17 -15.36 13.57
N ASN A 69 23.48 -14.92 14.62
CA ASN A 69 23.89 -15.24 15.99
C ASN A 69 23.83 -16.76 16.26
N ASN A 70 22.89 -17.48 15.63
CA ASN A 70 22.80 -18.94 15.69
C ASN A 70 23.81 -19.64 14.75
N PHE A 71 24.20 -18.97 13.67
CA PHE A 71 25.13 -19.49 12.65
C PHE A 71 26.29 -18.52 12.43
N PRO A 72 27.23 -18.39 13.38
CA PRO A 72 28.34 -17.43 13.28
C PRO A 72 29.23 -17.71 12.06
N ASN A 73 29.26 -18.96 11.59
CA ASN A 73 30.02 -19.43 10.45
C ASN A 73 29.45 -18.94 9.11
N LEU A 74 28.18 -18.50 9.08
CA LEU A 74 27.52 -18.03 7.87
C LEU A 74 27.67 -16.52 7.71
N SER A 75 28.06 -16.11 6.50
CA SER A 75 28.04 -14.71 6.10
C SER A 75 26.60 -14.20 5.92
N TYR A 76 26.41 -12.89 6.09
CA TYR A 76 25.13 -12.24 5.78
C TYR A 76 24.65 -12.54 4.35
N LYS A 77 25.57 -12.66 3.38
CA LYS A 77 25.23 -12.94 1.99
C LYS A 77 24.66 -14.36 1.83
N GLN A 78 25.26 -15.34 2.49
CA GLN A 78 24.77 -16.73 2.49
C GLN A 78 23.38 -16.83 3.12
N ILE A 79 23.17 -16.24 4.30
CA ILE A 79 21.86 -16.26 4.98
C ILE A 79 20.78 -15.60 4.11
N ARG A 80 21.10 -14.49 3.42
CA ARG A 80 20.16 -13.85 2.48
C ARG A 80 19.85 -14.73 1.27
N SER A 81 20.84 -15.45 0.75
CA SER A 81 20.66 -16.39 -0.36
C SER A 81 19.75 -17.54 0.04
N GLU A 82 19.99 -18.14 1.21
CA GLU A 82 19.14 -19.21 1.74
C GLU A 82 17.72 -18.72 1.99
N LEU A 83 17.53 -17.55 2.60
CA LEU A 83 16.19 -16.99 2.78
C LEU A 83 15.44 -16.80 1.46
N SER A 84 16.15 -16.40 0.40
CA SER A 84 15.58 -16.26 -0.95
C SER A 84 15.20 -17.62 -1.54
N GLN A 85 16.04 -18.65 -1.37
CA GLN A 85 15.76 -20.01 -1.83
C GLN A 85 14.56 -20.62 -1.07
N ARG A 86 14.53 -20.47 0.26
CA ARG A 86 13.41 -20.91 1.11
C ARG A 86 12.08 -20.30 0.69
N ARG A 87 12.05 -18.99 0.41
CA ARG A 87 10.84 -18.30 -0.07
C ARG A 87 10.33 -18.81 -1.41
N LYS A 88 11.19 -19.44 -2.20
CA LYS A 88 10.84 -20.10 -3.47
C LYS A 88 10.46 -21.57 -3.28
N GLY A 89 10.34 -22.05 -2.04
CA GLY A 89 10.04 -23.45 -1.72
C GLY A 89 11.19 -24.42 -1.97
N LYS A 90 12.44 -23.92 -2.12
CA LYS A 90 13.62 -24.78 -2.28
C LYS A 90 14.14 -25.23 -0.92
N SER A 91 14.77 -26.41 -0.90
CA SER A 91 15.51 -26.89 0.27
C SER A 91 16.68 -25.96 0.59
N VAL A 92 16.91 -25.73 1.88
CA VAL A 92 17.95 -24.84 2.41
C VAL A 92 18.64 -25.51 3.60
N SER A 93 19.83 -25.02 3.94
CA SER A 93 20.67 -25.62 4.99
C SER A 93 20.19 -25.22 6.40
N ILE A 94 19.78 -23.97 6.58
CA ILE A 94 19.27 -23.49 7.87
C ILE A 94 17.90 -24.14 8.18
N PRO A 95 17.73 -24.77 9.36
CA PRO A 95 16.46 -25.41 9.76
C PRO A 95 15.28 -24.46 9.85
N ASP A 96 14.07 -24.97 9.56
CA ASP A 96 12.82 -24.20 9.63
C ASP A 96 12.52 -23.58 10.99
N VAL A 97 12.93 -24.24 12.08
CA VAL A 97 12.76 -23.73 13.45
C VAL A 97 13.42 -22.36 13.61
N ILE A 98 14.63 -22.18 13.06
CA ILE A 98 15.37 -20.92 13.14
C ILE A 98 14.72 -19.84 12.29
N TRP A 99 14.14 -20.19 11.15
CA TRP A 99 13.43 -19.23 10.31
C TRP A 99 12.16 -18.70 10.98
N GLN A 100 11.48 -19.53 11.78
CA GLN A 100 10.27 -19.16 12.51
C GLN A 100 10.60 -18.41 13.81
N ASN A 101 11.64 -18.86 14.52
CA ASN A 101 12.11 -18.24 15.76
C ASN A 101 13.64 -18.07 15.72
N PRO A 102 14.14 -16.94 15.16
CA PRO A 102 15.56 -16.71 15.00
C PRO A 102 16.25 -16.20 16.28
N SER A 103 15.49 -15.93 17.35
CA SER A 103 16.09 -15.59 18.64
C SER A 103 16.51 -16.88 19.35
N PRO A 104 17.76 -16.98 19.83
CA PRO A 104 18.13 -17.96 20.83
C PRO A 104 17.31 -17.77 22.11
#